data_AF-A0A841PPK8-F1
#
_entry.id   AF-A0A841PPK8-F1
#
_cell.length_a   1.000
_cell.length_b   1.000
_cell.length_c   1.000
_cell.angle_alpha   90.00
_cell.angle_beta   90.00
_cell.angle_gamma   90.00
#
_symmetry.space_group_name_H-M   'P 1'
#
loop_
_entity.id
_entity.type
_entity.pdbx_description
1 polymer ?
#
loop_
_entity_poly.entity_id
_entity_poly.type
_entity_poly.pdbx_seq_one_letter_code
_entity_poly.pdbx_strand_id
1 'polypeptide(L)'
;MMTETLINATNGLTALAFFAFVILVILIKKEGKDERAQYLGYRLFSFLFTFLLGGLALILFVTAWNPLDYISLRMSITTLMSLNIFVGLGYWIYMSKKV
;
A
#
# COMPACT_ATOMS: atom_id res chain seq x y z
N MET A 1 15.18 -22.23 -5.36
CA MET A 1 14.12 -22.23 -6.39
C MET A 1 12.83 -21.54 -5.95
N MET A 2 11.94 -22.13 -5.15
CA MET A 2 10.62 -21.50 -4.86
C MET A 2 10.72 -20.16 -4.10
N THR A 3 11.63 -20.06 -3.12
CA THR A 3 11.87 -18.82 -2.36
C THR A 3 12.44 -17.69 -3.23
N GLU A 4 13.35 -18.00 -4.16
CA GLU A 4 13.94 -17.01 -5.07
C GLU A 4 12.90 -16.45 -6.04
N THR A 5 11.99 -17.30 -6.55
CA THR A 5 10.89 -16.86 -7.40
C THR A 5 9.96 -15.90 -6.64
N LEU A 6 9.64 -16.21 -5.38
CA LEU A 6 8.82 -15.33 -4.52
C LEU A 6 9.53 -14.00 -4.24
N ILE A 7 10.82 -14.01 -3.92
CA ILE A 7 11.62 -12.80 -3.71
C ILE A 7 11.60 -11.92 -4.97
N ASN A 8 11.82 -12.51 -6.15
CA ASN A 8 11.80 -11.79 -7.42
C ASN A 8 10.42 -11.21 -7.72
N ALA A 9 9.35 -11.95 -7.43
CA ALA A 9 7.98 -11.47 -7.56
C ALA A 9 7.70 -10.28 -6.63
N THR A 10 8.12 -10.35 -5.35
CA THR A 10 7.97 -9.24 -4.39
C THR A 10 8.77 -8.02 -4.81
N ASN A 11 9.99 -8.19 -5.32
CA ASN A 11 10.79 -7.09 -5.85
C ASN A 11 10.12 -6.44 -7.08
N GLY A 12 9.58 -7.24 -8.00
CA GLY A 12 8.81 -6.76 -9.14
C GLY A 12 7.55 -6.01 -8.73
N LEU A 13 6.81 -6.54 -7.74
CA LEU A 13 5.65 -5.87 -7.15
C LEU A 13 6.02 -4.50 -6.56
N THR A 14 7.17 -4.42 -5.89
CA THR A 14 7.68 -3.16 -5.31
C THR A 14 8.00 -2.13 -6.39
N ALA A 15 8.63 -2.55 -7.49
CA ALA A 15 8.90 -1.67 -8.62
C ALA A 15 7.60 -1.15 -9.25
N LEU A 16 6.59 -2.00 -9.43
CA LEU A 16 5.27 -1.57 -9.91
C LEU A 16 4.56 -0.64 -8.93
N ALA A 17 4.70 -0.88 -7.62
CA ALA A 17 4.13 -0.02 -6.59
C ALA A 17 4.78 1.38 -6.63
N PHE A 18 6.07 1.49 -6.93
CA PHE A 18 6.72 2.78 -7.13
C PHE A 18 6.09 3.57 -8.28
N PHE A 19 5.85 2.93 -9.43
CA PHE A 19 5.15 3.59 -10.55
C PHE A 19 3.71 4.00 -10.17
N ALA A 20 2.98 3.13 -9.45
CA ALA A 20 1.65 3.45 -8.95
C ALA A 20 1.66 4.65 -7.99
N PHE A 21 2.68 4.75 -7.13
CA PHE A 21 2.86 5.90 -6.24
C PHE A 21 3.08 7.20 -7.02
N VAL A 22 3.93 7.17 -8.06
CA VAL A 22 4.13 8.35 -8.92
C VAL A 22 2.82 8.79 -9.58
N ILE A 23 2.04 7.85 -10.12
CA ILE A 23 0.72 8.13 -10.68
C ILE A 23 -0.21 8.73 -9.62
N LEU A 24 -0.26 8.16 -8.42
CA LEU A 24 -1.08 8.66 -7.33
C LEU A 24 -0.72 10.11 -6.96
N VAL A 25 0.57 10.44 -6.85
CA VAL A 25 1.04 11.80 -6.56
C VAL A 25 0.62 12.78 -7.65
N ILE A 26 0.72 12.40 -8.93
CA ILE A 26 0.28 13.24 -10.05
C ILE A 26 -1.23 13.49 -9.98
N LEU A 27 -2.03 12.45 -9.72
CA LEU A 27 -3.49 12.58 -9.60
C LEU A 27 -3.89 13.47 -8.43
N ILE A 28 -3.24 13.33 -7.27
CA ILE A 28 -3.50 14.17 -6.10
C ILE A 28 -3.16 15.64 -6.40
N LYS A 29 -2.01 15.90 -7.03
CA LYS A 29 -1.63 17.27 -7.41
C LYS A 29 -2.61 17.91 -8.40
N LYS A 30 -3.24 17.12 -9.26
CA LYS A 30 -4.20 17.62 -10.26
C LYS A 30 -5.50 18.14 -9.64
N GLU A 31 -5.91 17.63 -8.48
CA GLU A 31 -7.17 18.00 -7.81
C GLU A 31 -7.16 19.44 -7.26
N GLY A 32 -5.99 20.06 -7.08
CA GLY A 32 -5.85 21.44 -6.58
C GLY A 32 -5.70 21.53 -5.06
N LYS A 33 -6.04 22.70 -4.49
CA LYS A 33 -5.83 23.02 -3.05
C LYS A 33 -7.12 23.39 -2.30
N ASP A 34 -8.26 23.16 -2.93
CA ASP A 34 -9.55 23.55 -2.38
C ASP A 34 -9.95 22.65 -1.20
N GLU A 35 -10.94 23.07 -0.40
CA GLU A 35 -11.43 22.34 0.79
C GLU A 35 -11.81 20.89 0.47
N ARG A 36 -12.39 20.65 -0.72
CA ARG A 36 -12.68 19.32 -1.26
C ARG A 36 -11.43 18.45 -1.39
N ALA A 37 -10.36 18.99 -1.96
CA ALA A 37 -9.11 18.25 -2.15
C ALA A 37 -8.46 17.90 -0.80
N GLN A 38 -8.55 18.80 0.18
CA GLN A 38 -8.08 18.54 1.55
C GLN A 38 -8.89 17.43 2.23
N TYR A 39 -10.22 17.45 2.10
CA TYR A 39 -11.10 16.40 2.62
C TYR A 39 -10.82 15.03 1.98
N LEU A 40 -10.66 14.98 0.66
CA LEU A 40 -10.28 13.75 -0.07
C LEU A 40 -8.92 13.22 0.37
N GLY A 41 -7.94 14.12 0.56
CA GLY A 41 -6.62 13.78 1.08
C GLY A 41 -6.67 13.17 2.48
N TYR A 42 -7.46 13.76 3.40
CA TYR A 42 -7.66 13.23 4.75
C TYR A 42 -8.30 11.84 4.71
N ARG A 43 -9.34 11.64 3.90
CA ARG A 43 -9.98 10.31 3.76
C ARG A 43 -9.02 9.28 3.18
N LEU A 44 -8.22 9.64 2.19
CA LEU A 44 -7.19 8.77 1.63
C LEU A 44 -6.19 8.39 2.71
N PHE A 45 -5.64 9.37 3.44
CA PHE A 45 -4.68 9.12 4.51
C PHE A 45 -5.26 8.21 5.61
N SER A 46 -6.45 8.53 6.12
CA SER A 46 -7.09 7.74 7.17
C SER A 46 -7.29 6.28 6.73
N PHE A 47 -7.76 6.07 5.50
CA PHE A 47 -7.93 4.72 4.96
C PHE A 47 -6.60 3.96 4.83
N LEU A 48 -5.57 4.58 4.23
CA LEU A 48 -4.26 3.94 4.06
C LEU A 48 -3.58 3.65 5.41
N PHE A 49 -3.73 4.55 6.38
CA PHE A 49 -3.20 4.37 7.72
C PHE A 49 -3.86 3.19 8.42
N THR A 50 -5.19 3.11 8.40
CA THR A 50 -5.94 1.98 8.97
C THR A 50 -5.60 0.66 8.26
N PHE A 51 -5.50 0.67 6.93
CA PHE A 51 -5.12 -0.51 6.16
C PHE A 51 -3.72 -1.01 6.52
N LEU A 52 -2.74 -0.10 6.61
CA LEU A 52 -1.37 -0.43 6.96
C LEU A 52 -1.26 -0.97 8.39
N LEU A 53 -1.91 -0.33 9.36
CA LEU A 53 -1.90 -0.80 10.75
C LEU A 53 -2.59 -2.16 10.89
N GLY A 54 -3.72 -2.37 10.22
CA GLY A 54 -4.41 -3.66 10.22
C GLY A 54 -3.54 -4.76 9.62
N GLY A 55 -2.85 -4.48 8.52
CA GLY A 55 -1.90 -5.42 7.90
C GLY A 55 -0.71 -5.73 8.80
N LEU A 56 -0.13 -4.72 9.45
CA LEU A 56 0.98 -4.91 10.39
C LEU A 56 0.54 -5.73 11.62
N ALA A 57 -0.63 -5.44 12.18
CA ALA A 57 -1.21 -6.20 13.27
C ALA A 57 -1.43 -7.66 12.88
N LEU A 58 -1.87 -7.93 11.66
CA LEU A 58 -2.03 -9.28 11.13
C LEU A 58 -0.68 -10.01 11.00
N ILE A 59 0.35 -9.35 10.49
CA ILE A 59 1.71 -9.93 10.41
C ILE A 59 2.21 -10.27 11.82
N LEU A 60 2.09 -9.34 12.77
CA LEU A 60 2.50 -9.55 14.15
C LEU A 60 1.74 -10.71 14.81
N PHE A 61 0.43 -10.77 14.60
CA PHE A 61 -0.40 -11.86 15.08
C PHE A 61 0.06 -13.20 14.52
N VAL A 62 0.29 -13.31 13.21
CA VAL A 62 0.79 -14.56 12.60
C VAL A 62 2.16 -14.94 13.15
N THR A 63 3.08 -13.97 13.32
CA THR A 63 4.42 -14.24 13.87
C THR A 63 4.42 -14.69 15.32
N ALA A 64 3.40 -14.31 16.10
CA ALA A 64 3.29 -14.73 17.49
C ALA A 64 2.94 -16.23 17.63
N TRP A 65 2.29 -16.81 16.63
CA TRP A 65 1.88 -18.22 16.62
C TRP A 65 2.83 -19.11 15.80
N ASN A 66 3.47 -18.53 14.78
CA ASN A 66 4.39 -19.25 13.90
C ASN A 66 5.69 -18.45 13.75
N PRO A 67 6.85 -19.01 14.12
CA PRO A 67 8.13 -18.34 13.90
C PRO A 67 8.36 -18.16 12.39
N LEU A 68 8.39 -16.92 11.93
CA LEU A 68 8.77 -16.57 10.57
C LEU A 68 10.28 -16.32 10.50
N ASP A 69 10.90 -16.81 9.45
CA ASP A 69 12.27 -16.43 9.12
C ASP A 69 12.33 -14.98 8.63
N TYR A 70 13.52 -14.40 8.67
CA TYR A 70 13.74 -13.01 8.26
C TYR A 70 13.30 -12.75 6.81
N ILE A 71 13.50 -13.71 5.92
CA ILE A 71 13.17 -13.58 4.50
C ILE A 71 11.66 -13.48 4.33
N SER A 72 10.87 -14.37 4.95
CA SER A 72 9.41 -14.31 4.87
C SER A 72 8.86 -13.04 5.50
N LEU A 73 9.37 -12.63 6.67
CA LEU A 73 8.97 -11.39 7.31
C LEU A 73 9.22 -10.17 6.41
N ARG A 74 10.41 -10.08 5.82
CA ARG A 74 10.76 -9.01 4.87
C ARG A 74 9.81 -9.01 3.67
N MET A 75 9.51 -10.18 3.10
CA MET A 75 8.59 -10.30 1.96
C MET A 75 7.16 -9.87 2.32
N SER A 76 6.65 -10.28 3.49
CA SER A 76 5.32 -9.89 3.97
C SER A 76 5.20 -8.38 4.15
N ILE A 77 6.18 -7.74 4.80
CA ILE A 77 6.18 -6.28 5.01
C ILE A 77 6.29 -5.55 3.66
N THR A 78 7.19 -6.00 2.77
CA THR A 78 7.37 -5.38 1.45
C THR A 78 6.12 -5.50 0.59
N THR A 79 5.46 -6.65 0.63
CA THR A 79 4.18 -6.89 -0.03
C THR A 79 3.09 -5.99 0.55
N LEU A 80 2.99 -5.87 1.87
CA LEU A 80 2.02 -5.00 2.54
C LEU A 80 2.19 -3.53 2.13
N MET A 81 3.42 -3.02 2.11
CA MET A 81 3.72 -1.66 1.67
C MET A 81 3.32 -1.43 0.21
N SER A 82 3.60 -2.41 -0.65
CA SER A 82 3.24 -2.34 -2.07
C SER A 82 1.72 -2.35 -2.27
N LEU A 83 1.02 -3.26 -1.57
CA LEU A 83 -0.45 -3.33 -1.59
C LEU A 83 -1.08 -2.04 -1.07
N ASN A 84 -0.52 -1.43 -0.02
CA ASN A 84 -1.00 -0.16 0.51
C ASN A 84 -1.01 0.93 -0.58
N ILE A 85 0.03 0.99 -1.41
CA ILE A 85 0.08 1.94 -2.53
C ILE A 85 -0.99 1.63 -3.59
N PHE A 86 -1.12 0.37 -4.02
CA PHE A 86 -2.13 0.00 -5.02
C PHE A 86 -3.56 0.26 -4.55
N VAL A 87 -3.85 -0.10 -3.30
CA VAL A 87 -5.13 0.15 -2.65
C VAL A 87 -5.39 1.65 -2.53
N GLY A 88 -4.38 2.45 -2.19
CA GLY A 88 -4.46 3.91 -2.19
C GLY A 88 -4.77 4.51 -3.56
N LEU A 89 -4.11 4.02 -4.61
CA LEU A 89 -4.38 4.45 -5.99
C LEU A 89 -5.82 4.12 -6.40
N GLY A 90 -6.26 2.88 -6.18
CA GLY A 90 -7.62 2.45 -6.49
C GLY A 90 -8.67 3.26 -5.72
N TYR A 91 -8.45 3.47 -4.42
CA TYR A 91 -9.34 4.25 -3.57
C TYR A 91 -9.41 5.72 -3.98
N TRP A 92 -8.28 6.33 -4.34
CA TRP A 92 -8.24 7.69 -4.85
C TRP A 92 -9.06 7.83 -6.14
N ILE A 93 -8.86 6.94 -7.11
CA ILE A 93 -9.61 6.93 -8.38
C ILE A 93 -11.11 6.74 -8.13
N TYR A 94 -11.48 5.90 -7.15
CA TYR A 94 -12.87 5.68 -6.78
C TYR A 94 -13.51 6.94 -6.17
N MET A 95 -12.82 7.59 -5.23
CA MET A 95 -13.34 8.80 -4.58
C MET A 95 -13.42 9.98 -5.53
N SER A 96 -12.41 10.19 -6.38
CA SER A 96 -12.37 11.31 -7.34
C SER A 96 -13.46 11.24 -8.42
N LYS A 97 -14.04 10.06 -8.66
CA LYS A 97 -15.19 9.88 -9.57
C LYS A 97 -16.55 10.04 -8.90
N LYS A 98 -16.63 9.87 -7.58
CA LYS A 98 -17.91 9.86 -6.84
C LYS A 98 -18.23 11.15 -6.11
N VAL A 99 -17.21 11.93 -5.76
CA VAL A 99 -17.33 13.25 -5.13
C VAL A 99 -17.31 14.30 -6.23
#